data_AF-A0A972ABR4-F1
#
_entry.id   AF-A0A972ABR4-F1
#
_cell.length_a   1.000
_cell.length_b   1.000
_cell.length_c   1.000
_cell.angle_alpha   90.00
_cell.angle_beta   90.00
_cell.angle_gamma   90.00
#
_symmetry.space_group_name_H-M   'P 1'
#
loop_
_entity.id
_entity.type
_entity.pdbx_description
1 polymer ?
#
loop_
_entity_poly.entity_id
_entity_poly.type
_entity_poly.pdbx_seq_one_letter_code
_entity_poly.pdbx_strand_id
1 'polypeptide(L)'
;MVVTDFRPEKYIEEKVSLADDYSLTGKLINGYEYLGAYTSVKNWQEMYLGMIELIIEDNPQVLIHQVNKTENGMQYYFDNHRSKPKYKKIYDGIFVNTNTSTRTKMMGLRQLFELYEIDENELTFVLKTSEENGDVNLKNKTQLKATSRSI
;
A
#
# COMPACT_ATOMS: atom_id res chain seq x y z
N MET A 1 -23.23 1.57 37.55
CA MET A 1 -22.26 0.97 36.62
C MET A 1 -22.64 1.42 35.22
N VAL A 2 -21.76 2.11 34.51
CA VAL A 2 -21.96 2.41 33.09
C VAL A 2 -21.35 1.25 32.31
N VAL A 3 -22.20 0.54 31.56
CA VAL A 3 -21.75 -0.49 30.60
C VAL A 3 -21.70 0.23 29.26
N THR A 4 -20.52 0.29 28.64
CA THR A 4 -20.37 0.89 27.32
C THR A 4 -20.65 -0.17 26.27
N ASP A 5 -21.66 0.04 25.42
CA ASP A 5 -21.94 -0.81 24.25
C ASP A 5 -20.97 -0.45 23.11
N PHE A 6 -19.66 -0.43 23.39
CA PHE A 6 -18.66 -0.21 22.36
C PHE A 6 -18.67 -1.40 21.38
N ARG A 7 -19.27 -1.18 20.21
CA ARG A 7 -19.17 -2.10 19.08
C ARG A 7 -18.10 -1.53 18.16
N PRO A 8 -16.93 -2.17 18.00
CA PRO A 8 -15.99 -1.73 17.00
C PRO A 8 -16.68 -1.80 15.64
N GLU A 9 -16.82 -0.64 15.00
CA GLU A 9 -17.28 -0.55 13.62
C GLU A 9 -16.30 -1.34 12.78
N LYS A 10 -16.77 -2.42 12.18
CA LYS A 10 -15.93 -3.41 11.49
C LYS A 10 -15.51 -2.79 10.16
N TYR A 11 -14.52 -1.91 10.19
CA TYR A 11 -13.91 -1.33 9.01
C TYR A 11 -13.32 -2.48 8.20
N ILE A 12 -13.91 -2.78 7.05
CA ILE A 12 -13.38 -3.77 6.13
C ILE A 12 -12.23 -3.08 5.40
N GLU A 13 -11.02 -3.31 5.88
CA GLU A 13 -9.82 -2.90 5.17
C GLU A 13 -9.71 -3.72 3.88
N GLU A 14 -9.72 -3.03 2.74
CA GLU A 14 -9.42 -3.67 1.46
C GLU A 14 -7.92 -4.00 1.44
N LYS A 15 -7.59 -5.30 1.50
CA LYS A 15 -6.22 -5.82 1.43
C LYS A 15 -5.94 -6.41 0.06
N VAL A 16 -4.78 -6.09 -0.51
CA VAL A 16 -4.36 -6.51 -1.85
C VAL A 16 -2.90 -6.93 -1.81
N SER A 17 -2.56 -8.13 -2.26
CA SER A 17 -1.17 -8.60 -2.36
C SER A 17 -0.44 -7.95 -3.53
N LEU A 18 0.90 -7.86 -3.48
CA LEU A 18 1.70 -7.53 -4.66
C LEU A 18 1.52 -8.55 -5.80
N ALA A 19 1.25 -9.82 -5.46
CA ALA A 19 1.00 -10.90 -6.41
C ALA A 19 -0.33 -10.74 -7.17
N ASP A 20 -1.29 -10.02 -6.60
CA ASP A 20 -2.61 -9.85 -7.19
C ASP A 20 -2.54 -8.99 -8.46
N ASP A 21 -3.27 -9.38 -9.51
CA ASP A 21 -3.48 -8.56 -10.71
C ASP A 21 -4.62 -7.56 -10.47
N TYR A 22 -4.46 -6.73 -9.43
CA TYR A 22 -5.44 -5.74 -9.03
C TYR A 22 -4.94 -4.32 -9.34
N SER A 23 -5.78 -3.50 -9.95
CA SER A 23 -5.40 -2.11 -10.27
C SER A 23 -5.47 -1.21 -9.03
N LEU A 24 -4.30 -0.78 -8.56
CA LEU A 24 -4.15 0.19 -7.47
C LEU A 24 -4.25 1.66 -7.94
N THR A 25 -4.65 1.89 -9.19
CA THR A 25 -4.76 3.25 -9.75
C THR A 25 -5.90 4.02 -9.08
N GLY A 26 -5.59 5.21 -8.55
CA GLY A 26 -6.59 6.06 -7.87
C GLY A 26 -6.91 5.63 -6.43
N LYS A 27 -6.38 4.49 -5.97
CA LYS A 27 -6.53 4.05 -4.58
C LYS A 27 -5.57 4.80 -3.66
N LEU A 28 -6.00 5.03 -2.43
CA LEU A 28 -5.14 5.55 -1.36
C LEU A 28 -4.73 4.42 -0.43
N ILE A 29 -3.58 4.56 0.23
CA ILE A 29 -2.98 3.54 1.10
C ILE A 29 -3.01 4.00 2.57
N ASN A 30 -3.30 3.07 3.48
CA ASN A 30 -3.16 3.22 4.94
C ASN A 30 -1.81 2.70 5.44
N GLY A 31 -1.36 1.58 4.87
CA GLY A 31 -0.13 0.90 5.24
C GLY A 31 0.12 -0.34 4.39
N TYR A 32 1.10 -1.12 4.79
CA TYR A 32 1.41 -2.41 4.20
C TYR A 32 1.80 -3.42 5.29
N GLU A 33 1.58 -4.69 5.01
CA GLU A 33 2.05 -5.82 5.81
C GLU A 33 3.15 -6.52 5.03
N TYR A 34 4.29 -6.70 5.68
CA TYR A 34 5.41 -7.46 5.13
C TYR A 34 5.86 -8.51 6.14
N LEU A 35 5.92 -9.79 5.74
CA LEU A 35 6.23 -10.92 6.63
C LEU A 35 5.38 -10.93 7.92
N GLY A 36 4.12 -10.50 7.82
CA GLY A 36 3.18 -10.39 8.94
C GLY A 36 3.33 -9.14 9.82
N ALA A 37 4.29 -8.25 9.55
CA ALA A 37 4.47 -6.99 10.27
C ALA A 37 3.79 -5.82 9.54
N TYR A 38 2.88 -5.12 10.24
CA TYR A 38 2.17 -3.95 9.69
C TYR A 38 2.98 -2.66 9.86
N THR A 39 3.07 -1.87 8.80
CA THR A 39 3.67 -0.53 8.78
C THR A 39 2.71 0.49 8.17
N SER A 40 2.39 1.55 8.93
CA SER A 40 1.57 2.66 8.43
C SER A 40 2.38 3.61 7.54
N VAL A 41 1.75 4.11 6.48
CA VAL A 41 2.35 5.06 5.52
C VAL A 41 1.36 6.14 5.08
N LYS A 42 1.85 7.30 4.67
CA LYS A 42 0.99 8.43 4.23
C LYS A 42 0.57 8.29 2.78
N ASN A 43 1.41 7.71 1.94
CA ASN A 43 1.20 7.58 0.50
C ASN A 43 2.03 6.45 -0.13
N TRP A 44 1.77 6.16 -1.40
CA TRP A 44 2.48 5.13 -2.17
C TRP A 44 3.98 5.36 -2.34
N GLN A 45 4.46 6.61 -2.31
CA GLN A 45 5.89 6.91 -2.41
C GLN A 45 6.62 6.51 -1.12
N GLU A 46 6.04 6.80 0.04
CA GLU A 46 6.59 6.39 1.34
C GLU A 46 6.62 4.87 1.48
N MET A 47 5.52 4.19 1.12
CA MET A 47 5.49 2.72 1.07
C MET A 47 6.58 2.17 0.17
N TYR A 48 6.67 2.65 -1.08
CA TYR A 48 7.64 2.15 -2.05
C TYR A 48 9.08 2.29 -1.56
N LEU A 49 9.43 3.45 -0.99
CA LEU A 49 10.77 3.69 -0.46
C LEU A 49 11.06 2.83 0.77
N GLY A 50 10.14 2.79 1.74
CA GLY A 50 10.32 2.01 2.96
C GLY A 50 10.47 0.51 2.67
N MET A 51 9.71 -0.01 1.71
CA MET A 51 9.81 -1.41 1.32
C MET A 51 11.17 -1.72 0.67
N ILE A 52 11.65 -0.85 -0.23
CA ILE A 52 12.97 -1.04 -0.84
C ILE A 52 14.06 -0.97 0.23
N GLU A 53 14.01 0.03 1.12
CA GLU A 53 14.96 0.19 2.22
C GLU A 53 15.02 -1.08 3.10
N LEU A 54 13.87 -1.68 3.41
CA LEU A 54 13.79 -2.91 4.20
C LEU A 54 14.43 -4.11 3.49
N ILE A 55 14.19 -4.30 2.18
CA ILE A 55 14.73 -5.44 1.42
C ILE A 55 16.25 -5.34 1.29
N ILE A 56 16.76 -4.14 1.05
CA ILE A 56 18.21 -3.94 0.85
C ILE A 56 18.99 -3.88 2.17
N GLU A 57 18.33 -3.83 3.32
CA GLU A 57 18.98 -3.69 4.63
C GLU A 57 19.93 -4.86 4.93
N ASP A 58 19.52 -6.09 4.61
CA ASP A 58 20.32 -7.30 4.85
C ASP A 58 21.49 -7.42 3.88
N ASN A 59 21.25 -7.19 2.58
CA ASN A 59 22.28 -7.34 1.55
C ASN A 59 22.13 -6.35 0.39
N PRO A 60 22.57 -5.10 0.54
CA PRO A 60 22.42 -4.08 -0.50
C PRO A 60 23.29 -4.36 -1.74
N GLN A 61 24.30 -5.24 -1.63
CA GLN A 61 25.21 -5.56 -2.73
C GLN A 61 24.51 -6.26 -3.88
N VAL A 62 23.44 -7.02 -3.62
CA VAL A 62 22.64 -7.67 -4.68
C VAL A 62 22.08 -6.62 -5.64
N LEU A 63 21.42 -5.58 -5.10
CA LEU A 63 20.87 -4.51 -5.92
C LEU A 63 21.96 -3.65 -6.55
N ILE A 64 23.03 -3.31 -5.82
CA ILE A 64 24.16 -2.53 -6.38
C ILE A 64 24.77 -3.26 -7.59
N HIS A 65 25.04 -4.57 -7.45
CA HIS A 65 25.58 -5.37 -8.53
C HIS A 65 24.66 -5.37 -9.74
N GLN A 66 23.34 -5.53 -9.53
CA GLN A 66 22.36 -5.51 -10.60
C GLN A 66 22.31 -4.14 -11.30
N VAL A 67 22.20 -3.04 -10.56
CA VAL A 67 22.12 -1.68 -11.13
C VAL A 67 23.39 -1.29 -11.90
N ASN A 68 24.55 -1.83 -11.52
CA ASN A 68 25.82 -1.58 -12.23
C ASN A 68 25.94 -2.35 -13.56
N LYS A 69 25.09 -3.35 -13.85
CA LYS A 69 25.09 -4.03 -15.15
C LYS A 69 24.58 -3.10 -16.25
N THR A 70 25.22 -3.15 -17.42
CA THR A 70 24.85 -2.35 -18.61
C THR A 70 23.43 -2.64 -19.11
N GLU A 71 22.97 -3.88 -18.98
CA GLU A 71 21.61 -4.31 -19.33
C GLU A 71 20.96 -4.95 -18.09
N ASN A 72 20.42 -4.11 -17.21
CA ASN A 72 19.92 -4.58 -15.90
C ASN A 72 18.40 -4.71 -15.80
N GLY A 73 17.63 -4.39 -16.85
CA GLY A 73 16.16 -4.44 -16.87
C GLY A 73 15.45 -3.50 -15.87
N MET A 74 16.22 -2.87 -14.99
CA MET A 74 15.80 -2.17 -13.77
C MET A 74 16.16 -0.69 -13.76
N GLN A 75 16.93 -0.24 -14.75
CA GLN A 75 17.42 1.14 -14.96
C GLN A 75 16.35 2.24 -14.94
N TYR A 76 15.08 1.87 -15.10
CA TYR A 76 13.96 2.79 -15.00
C TYR A 76 13.52 3.05 -13.54
N TYR A 77 13.72 2.06 -12.67
CA TYR A 77 13.32 2.07 -11.26
C TYR A 77 14.49 2.45 -10.35
N PHE A 78 15.69 1.97 -10.67
CA PHE A 78 16.90 2.10 -9.87
C PHE A 78 18.06 2.63 -10.71
N ASP A 79 18.91 3.46 -10.09
CA ASP A 79 20.08 4.07 -10.73
C ASP A 79 21.25 4.09 -9.72
N ASN A 80 22.48 4.05 -10.22
CA ASN A 80 23.69 4.16 -9.42
C ASN A 80 24.23 5.61 -9.38
N HIS A 81 23.68 6.51 -10.21
CA HIS A 81 24.19 7.86 -10.36
C HIS A 81 23.27 8.93 -9.75
N ARG A 82 23.91 9.86 -9.02
CA ARG A 82 23.28 10.95 -8.24
C ARG A 82 22.53 12.02 -9.05
N SER A 83 22.48 11.97 -10.37
CA SER A 83 22.24 13.19 -11.18
C SER A 83 20.79 13.51 -11.54
N LYS A 84 19.80 12.67 -11.19
CA LYS A 84 18.41 12.88 -11.61
C LYS A 84 17.54 13.40 -10.45
N PRO A 85 16.90 14.59 -10.57
CA PRO A 85 16.05 15.16 -9.50
C PRO A 85 14.81 14.33 -9.17
N LYS A 86 14.44 13.38 -10.04
CA LYS A 86 13.34 12.42 -9.83
C LYS A 86 13.73 11.23 -8.94
N TYR A 87 15.01 11.10 -8.62
CA TYR A 87 15.56 9.98 -7.89
C TYR A 87 15.91 10.37 -6.46
N LYS A 88 15.53 9.51 -5.51
CA LYS A 88 15.89 9.67 -4.09
C LYS A 88 17.01 8.68 -3.75
N LYS A 89 18.06 9.17 -3.08
CA LYS A 89 19.10 8.30 -2.52
C LYS A 89 18.52 7.56 -1.31
N ILE A 90 18.65 6.23 -1.30
CA ILE A 90 18.25 5.40 -0.17
C ILE A 90 19.44 4.66 0.46
N TYR A 91 20.45 4.32 -0.34
CA TYR A 91 21.70 3.72 0.10
C TYR A 91 22.85 4.21 -0.77
N ASP A 92 24.10 4.00 -0.35
CA ASP A 92 25.24 4.40 -1.18
C ASP A 92 25.32 3.56 -2.46
N GLY A 93 25.29 4.23 -3.62
CA GLY A 93 25.18 3.55 -4.92
C GLY A 93 23.77 3.07 -5.30
N ILE A 94 22.73 3.39 -4.51
CA ILE A 94 21.33 3.07 -4.84
C ILE A 94 20.46 4.33 -4.80
N PHE A 95 19.93 4.69 -5.96
CA PHE A 95 18.97 5.77 -6.16
C PHE A 95 17.68 5.21 -6.74
N VAL A 96 16.52 5.63 -6.20
CA VAL A 96 15.21 5.13 -6.59
C VAL A 96 14.39 6.20 -7.28
N ASN A 97 13.82 5.89 -8.44
CA ASN A 97 12.91 6.77 -9.17
C ASN A 97 11.53 6.84 -8.48
N THR A 98 11.22 7.96 -7.83
CA THR A 98 9.96 8.10 -7.09
C THR A 98 8.84 8.77 -7.89
N ASN A 99 9.18 9.50 -8.95
CA ASN A 99 8.24 10.27 -9.76
C ASN A 99 7.62 9.43 -10.89
N THR A 100 6.84 8.43 -10.48
CA THR A 100 6.25 7.40 -11.34
C THR A 100 4.82 7.06 -10.92
N SER A 101 4.07 6.35 -11.76
CA SER A 101 2.72 5.87 -11.41
C SER A 101 2.76 4.78 -10.32
N THR A 102 1.64 4.51 -9.65
CA THR A 102 1.52 3.37 -8.72
C THR A 102 1.83 2.04 -9.42
N ARG A 103 1.32 1.85 -10.65
CA ARG A 103 1.62 0.67 -11.47
C ARG A 103 3.11 0.48 -11.67
N THR A 104 3.82 1.55 -12.01
CA THR A 104 5.27 1.53 -12.19
C THR A 104 6.00 1.15 -10.89
N LYS A 105 5.57 1.69 -9.74
CA LYS A 105 6.14 1.30 -8.44
C LYS A 105 5.95 -0.19 -8.19
N MET A 106 4.77 -0.74 -8.48
CA MET A 106 4.52 -2.18 -8.31
C MET A 106 5.44 -3.00 -9.21
N MET A 107 5.62 -2.63 -10.49
CA MET A 107 6.56 -3.34 -11.37
C MET A 107 8.01 -3.29 -10.85
N GLY A 108 8.43 -2.15 -10.27
CA GLY A 108 9.74 -2.03 -9.63
C GLY A 108 9.88 -2.93 -8.40
N LEU A 109 8.84 -3.04 -7.58
CA LEU A 109 8.81 -3.98 -6.45
C LEU A 109 8.85 -5.43 -6.91
N ARG A 110 8.06 -5.82 -7.92
CA ARG A 110 8.08 -7.20 -8.45
C ARG A 110 9.48 -7.60 -8.93
N GLN A 111 10.13 -6.72 -9.70
CA GLN A 111 11.52 -6.96 -10.12
C GLN A 111 12.47 -7.08 -8.92
N LEU A 112 12.29 -6.25 -7.89
CA LEU A 112 13.11 -6.33 -6.68
C LEU A 112 12.86 -7.64 -5.90
N PHE A 113 11.61 -8.07 -5.77
CA PHE A 113 11.23 -9.33 -5.10
C PHE A 113 11.82 -10.53 -5.85
N GLU A 114 11.72 -10.54 -7.18
CA GLU A 114 12.37 -11.55 -8.03
C GLU A 114 13.90 -11.59 -7.83
N LEU A 115 14.55 -10.42 -7.77
CA LEU A 115 15.99 -10.33 -7.56
C LEU A 115 16.46 -10.87 -6.21
N TYR A 116 15.65 -10.71 -5.16
CA TYR A 116 15.93 -11.17 -3.80
C TYR A 116 15.28 -12.52 -3.48
N GLU A 117 14.65 -13.18 -4.47
CA GLU A 117 13.96 -14.46 -4.33
C GLU A 117 12.85 -14.45 -3.24
N ILE A 118 12.15 -13.31 -3.10
CA ILE A 118 11.05 -13.13 -2.15
C ILE A 118 9.71 -13.37 -2.88
N ASP A 119 8.80 -14.12 -2.25
CA ASP A 119 7.45 -14.32 -2.77
C ASP A 119 6.64 -12.99 -2.71
N GLU A 120 6.03 -12.60 -3.83
CA GLU A 120 5.19 -11.40 -3.92
C GLU A 120 3.99 -11.45 -2.95
N ASN A 121 3.57 -12.64 -2.51
CA ASN A 121 2.52 -12.80 -1.50
C ASN A 121 2.91 -12.26 -0.11
N GLU A 122 4.20 -12.14 0.17
CA GLU A 122 4.70 -11.64 1.46
C GLU A 122 4.45 -10.15 1.66
N LEU A 123 4.10 -9.42 0.60
CA LEU A 123 3.72 -8.02 0.66
C LEU A 123 2.23 -7.84 0.38
N THR A 124 1.52 -7.33 1.39
CA THR A 124 0.10 -6.99 1.29
C THR A 124 -0.12 -5.51 1.56
N PHE A 125 -0.82 -4.81 0.67
CA PHE A 125 -1.21 -3.42 0.82
C PHE A 125 -2.54 -3.30 1.54
N VAL A 126 -2.62 -2.37 2.48
CA VAL A 126 -3.85 -2.03 3.20
C VAL A 126 -4.39 -0.72 2.64
N LEU A 127 -5.48 -0.78 1.89
CA LEU A 127 -6.06 0.37 1.21
C LEU A 127 -6.98 1.18 2.12
N LYS A 128 -7.06 2.48 1.84
CA LYS A 128 -8.09 3.34 2.41
C LYS A 128 -9.38 3.08 1.67
N THR A 129 -10.37 2.58 2.38
CA THR A 129 -11.76 2.63 1.92
C THR A 129 -12.16 4.09 1.89
N SER A 130 -12.49 4.60 0.69
CA SER A 130 -13.26 5.83 0.59
C SER A 130 -14.59 5.52 1.26
N GLU A 131 -14.92 6.18 2.36
CA GLU A 131 -16.31 6.22 2.82
C GLU A 131 -17.13 6.72 1.62
N GLU A 132 -17.86 5.83 0.95
CA GLU A 132 -18.98 6.25 0.13
C GLU A 132 -19.92 7.01 1.07
N ASN A 133 -20.16 8.27 0.73
CA ASN A 133 -21.11 9.18 1.39
C ASN A 133 -22.22 8.42 2.13
N GLY A 134 -22.12 8.37 3.46
CA GLY A 134 -23.17 7.87 4.34
C GLY A 134 -24.35 8.83 4.36
N ASP A 135 -25.13 8.86 3.28
CA ASP A 135 -26.41 9.55 3.22
C ASP A 135 -27.49 8.60 2.67
N VAL A 136 -27.96 7.69 3.53
CA VAL A 136 -29.31 7.12 3.41
C VAL A 136 -30.00 7.10 4.77
N ASN A 137 -30.62 8.25 5.08
CA ASN A 137 -32.02 8.36 5.48
C ASN A 137 -32.40 8.06 6.95
N LEU A 138 -32.22 9.07 7.80
CA LEU A 138 -33.07 9.33 8.96
C LEU A 138 -34.51 9.64 8.52
N LYS A 139 -35.31 8.60 8.24
CA LYS A 139 -36.78 8.67 8.28
C LYS A 139 -37.32 7.55 9.15
N ASN A 140 -37.03 7.66 10.44
CA ASN A 140 -37.91 7.09 11.45
C ASN A 140 -39.24 7.83 11.35
N LYS A 141 -40.20 7.23 10.64
CA LYS A 141 -41.62 7.59 10.71
C LYS A 141 -42.10 7.40 12.14
N THR A 142 -41.91 8.43 12.96
CA THR A 142 -42.81 8.69 14.09
C THR A 142 -44.18 8.97 13.49
N GLN A 143 -45.21 8.36 14.08
CA GLN A 143 -46.65 8.46 13.77
C GLN A 143 -47.17 7.56 12.64
N LEU A 144 -47.66 6.37 13.03
CA LEU A 144 -49.07 5.96 12.89
C LEU A 144 -49.20 4.46 13.18
N LYS A 145 -49.12 4.09 14.47
CA LYS A 145 -49.81 2.89 14.99
C LYS A 145 -50.27 3.18 16.42
N ALA A 146 -51.27 4.05 16.55
CA ALA A 146 -52.21 3.92 17.64
C ALA A 146 -53.19 2.79 17.25
N THR A 147 -52.97 1.63 17.86
CA THR A 147 -53.93 0.55 17.97
C THR A 147 -55.16 1.02 18.74
N SER A 148 -56.36 0.67 18.25
CA SER A 148 -57.57 0.17 18.97
C SER A 148 -58.77 0.43 18.05
N ARG A 149 -59.36 -0.52 17.33
CA ARG A 149 -60.12 -1.72 17.77
C ARG A 149 -61.11 -1.39 18.89
N SER A 150 -62.39 -1.21 18.53
CA SER A 150 -63.49 -2.12 18.90
C SER A 150 -64.85 -1.42 19.01
N ILE A 151 -65.81 -2.01 18.29
CA ILE A 151 -67.27 -2.04 18.50
C ILE A 151 -68.03 -0.75 18.16
#